data_AF-A0A2C9X2A9-F1
#
_entry.id   AF-A0A2C9X2A9-F1
#
_cell.length_a   1.000
_cell.length_b   1.000
_cell.length_c   1.000
_cell.angle_alpha   90.00
_cell.angle_beta   90.00
_cell.angle_gamma   90.00
#
_symmetry.space_group_name_H-M   'P 1'
#
loop_
_entity.id
_entity.type
_entity.pdbx_description
1 polymer ?
#
loop_
_entity_poly.entity_id
_entity_poly.type
_entity_poly.pdbx_seq_one_letter_code
_entity_poly.pdbx_strand_id
1 'polypeptide(L)' 'MKRISIGKAIRHLRLYLNVYATGEERKGIEKAIAIFESMEGGK' A
#
# COMPACT_ATOMS: atom_id res chain seq x y z
N MET A 1 -18.00 -8.96 6.12
CA MET A 1 -16.85 -8.07 5.84
C MET A 1 -16.67 -7.97 4.33
N LYS A 2 -16.74 -6.77 3.74
CA LYS A 2 -16.43 -6.58 2.32
C LYS A 2 -14.94 -6.87 2.11
N ARG A 3 -14.59 -7.86 1.28
CA ARG A 3 -13.19 -8.06 0.86
C ARG A 3 -12.77 -6.83 0.04
N ILE A 4 -11.85 -6.05 0.59
CA ILE A 4 -11.18 -4.99 -0.17
C ILE A 4 -10.16 -5.70 -1.07
N SER A 5 -10.22 -5.42 -2.37
CA SER A 5 -9.22 -5.91 -3.32
C SER A 5 -7.84 -5.33 -2.98
N ILE A 6 -6.79 -6.14 -3.14
CA ILE A 6 -5.40 -5.75 -2.86
C ILE A 6 -5.04 -4.46 -3.63
N GLY A 7 -5.37 -4.36 -4.92
CA GLY A 7 -5.20 -3.14 -5.70
C GLY A 7 -5.92 -1.90 -5.12
N LYS A 8 -7.07 -2.07 -4.48
CA LYS A 8 -7.76 -0.97 -3.78
C LYS A 8 -7.02 -0.54 -2.52
N ALA A 9 -6.40 -1.48 -1.80
CA ALA A 9 -5.56 -1.18 -0.64
C ALA A 9 -4.26 -0.46 -1.05
N ILE A 10 -3.58 -0.95 -2.11
CA ILE A 10 -2.38 -0.31 -2.67
C ILE A 10 -2.68 1.14 -3.07
N ARG A 11 -3.79 1.37 -3.77
CA ARG A 11 -4.20 2.72 -4.19
C ARG A 11 -4.42 3.66 -3.00
N HIS A 12 -5.07 3.17 -1.93
CA HIS A 12 -5.26 3.97 -0.72
C HIS A 12 -3.93 4.31 -0.04
N LEU A 13 -3.02 3.34 0.08
CA LEU A 13 -1.71 3.55 0.69
C LEU A 13 -0.87 4.55 -0.12
N ARG A 14 -0.89 4.47 -1.45
CA ARG A 14 -0.21 5.45 -2.31
C ARG A 14 -0.77 6.87 -2.15
N LEU A 15 -2.09 7.01 -2.05
CA LEU A 15 -2.72 8.31 -1.80
C LEU A 15 -2.30 8.89 -0.46
N TYR A 16 -2.35 8.08 0.61
CA TYR A 16 -1.94 8.51 1.94
C TYR A 16 -0.43 8.85 1.98
N LEU A 17 0.41 8.02 1.36
CA LEU A 17 1.85 8.22 1.27
C LEU A 17 2.19 9.59 0.66
N ASN A 18 1.49 9.95 -0.42
CA ASN A 18 1.78 11.18 -1.16
C ASN A 18 1.28 12.44 -0.43
N VAL A 19 0.20 12.34 0.35
CA VAL A 19 -0.42 13.52 0.99
C VAL A 19 0.09 13.74 2.42
N TYR A 20 0.35 12.67 3.17
CA TYR A 20 0.52 12.77 4.63
C TYR A 20 1.82 12.16 5.16
N ALA A 21 2.37 11.13 4.51
CA ALA A 21 3.49 10.37 5.09
C ALA A 21 4.84 11.06 4.87
N THR A 22 5.60 11.23 5.96
CA THR A 22 6.98 11.74 5.93
C THR A 22 7.91 10.88 6.78
N GLY A 23 9.22 10.98 6.53
CA GLY A 23 10.24 10.32 7.34
C GLY A 23 10.10 8.78 7.40
N GLU A 24 10.03 8.25 8.61
CA GLU A 24 9.99 6.81 8.87
C GLU A 24 8.65 6.16 8.50
N GLU A 25 7.54 6.88 8.70
CA GLU A 25 6.20 6.42 8.32
C GLU A 25 6.12 6.15 6.81
N ARG A 26 6.71 7.05 6.01
CA ARG A 26 6.79 6.89 4.54
C ARG A 26 7.46 5.58 4.16
N LYS A 27 8.62 5.27 4.76
CA LYS A 27 9.38 4.04 4.50
C LYS A 27 8.57 2.79 4.88
N GLY A 28 7.82 2.85 5.98
CA GLY A 28 6.94 1.76 6.40
C GLY A 28 5.82 1.49 5.39
N ILE A 29 5.20 2.55 4.87
CA ILE A 29 4.11 2.45 3.90
C ILE A 29 4.63 2.01 2.52
N GLU A 30 5.80 2.45 2.09
CA GLU A 30 6.45 1.96 0.87
C GLU A 30 6.74 0.45 0.95
N LYS A 31 7.21 -0.04 2.10
CA LYS A 31 7.38 -1.49 2.33
C LYS A 31 6.04 -2.24 2.27
N ALA A 32 4.99 -1.70 2.88
CA ALA A 32 3.67 -2.32 2.85
C ALA A 32 3.12 -2.41 1.42
N ILE A 33 3.29 -1.35 0.61
CA ILE A 33 2.89 -1.35 -0.80
C ILE A 33 3.63 -2.45 -1.58
N ALA A 34 4.96 -2.57 -1.42
CA ALA A 34 5.75 -3.59 -2.10
C ALA A 34 5.28 -5.02 -1.76
N ILE A 35 4.98 -5.28 -0.49
CA ILE A 35 4.43 -6.59 -0.04
C ILE A 35 3.10 -6.88 -0.74
N PHE A 36 2.20 -5.89 -0.79
CA PHE A 36 0.91 -6.07 -1.45
C PHE A 36 1.04 -6.27 -2.97
N GLU A 37 1.96 -5.56 -3.63
CA GLU A 37 2.24 -5.75 -5.06
C GLU A 37 2.80 -7.16 -5.34
N SER A 38 3.67 -7.70 -4.49
CA SER A 38 4.14 -9.08 -4.60
C SER A 38 3.02 -10.11 -4.38
N MET A 39 2.06 -9.83 -3.50
CA MET A 39 0.89 -10.70 -3.31
C MET A 39 -0.10 -10.65 -4.49
N GLU A 40 -0.19 -9.52 -5.18
CA GLU A 40 -1.05 -9.36 -6.37
C GLU A 40 -0.42 -9.97 -7.63
N GLY A 41 0.91 -9.83 -7.79
CA GLY A 41 1.66 -10.34 -8.94
C GLY A 41 2.08 -11.81 -8.86
N GLY A 42 1.93 -12.47 -7.70
CA GLY A 42 2.25 -13.89 -7.49
C GLY A 42 1.20 -14.86 -8.04
N LYS A 43 0.72 -14.61 -9.26
CA LYS A 43 -0.26 -15.46 -9.97
C LYS A 43 0.42 -16.32 -11.03
#